data_AF-A0A4R6R242-F1
#
_entry.id   AF-A0A4R6R242-F1
#
_cell.length_a   1.000
_cell.length_b   1.000
_cell.length_c   1.000
_cell.angle_alpha   90.00
_cell.angle_beta   90.00
_cell.angle_gamma   90.00
#
_symmetry.space_group_name_H-M   'P 1'
#
loop_
_entity.id
_entity.type
_entity.pdbx_description
1 polymer ?
#
loop_
_entity_poly.entity_id
_entity_poly.type
_entity_poly.pdbx_seq_one_letter_code
_entity_poly.pdbx_strand_id
1 'polypeptide(L)'
;MAMSAKQYVPLSEDELATMRAAAREHKIGAGLFFRALAMHAYTTLTPDELKKVVDAEREASKQRLSDGAREARSHRWTDKKDDDDG
;
A
#
# COMPACT_ATOMS: atom_id res chain seq x y z
N MET A 1 26.98 13.81 3.59
CA MET A 1 26.18 12.65 3.17
C MET A 1 24.72 13.03 3.32
N ALA A 2 23.98 13.21 2.22
CA ALA A 2 22.56 13.52 2.30
C ALA A 2 21.82 12.26 2.82
N MET A 3 21.21 12.37 4.00
CA MET A 3 20.24 11.37 4.48
C MET A 3 19.11 11.33 3.47
N SER A 4 19.14 10.35 2.56
CA SER A 4 17.98 9.98 1.76
C SER A 4 16.86 9.68 2.76
N ALA A 5 15.89 10.58 2.86
CA ALA A 5 14.70 10.33 3.65
C ALA A 5 14.10 9.04 3.10
N LYS A 6 14.16 7.96 3.88
CA LYS A 6 13.53 6.69 3.53
C LYS A 6 12.03 6.93 3.53
N GLN A 7 11.51 7.32 2.38
CA GLN A 7 10.09 7.53 2.20
C GLN A 7 9.47 6.14 2.04
N TYR A 8 9.01 5.57 3.16
CA TYR A 8 8.22 4.35 3.14
C TYR A 8 6.84 4.73 2.63
N VAL A 9 6.48 4.25 1.44
CA VAL A 9 5.06 4.12 1.09
C VAL A 9 4.62 2.83 1.77
N PRO A 10 3.79 2.89 2.83
CA PRO A 10 3.37 1.68 3.52
C PRO A 10 2.45 0.89 2.59
N LEU A 11 2.91 -0.28 2.18
CA LEU A 11 2.05 -1.32 1.64
C LEU A 11 1.15 -1.83 2.78
N SER A 12 -0.11 -2.16 2.47
CA SER A 12 -0.97 -2.87 3.41
C SER A 12 -0.40 -4.25 3.72
N GLU A 13 -0.87 -4.87 4.81
CA GLU A 13 -0.45 -6.24 5.15
C GLU A 13 -0.80 -7.24 4.05
N ASP A 14 -1.95 -7.09 3.40
CA ASP A 14 -2.38 -7.93 2.29
C ASP A 14 -1.52 -7.74 1.03
N GLU A 15 -1.16 -6.49 0.72
CA GLU A 15 -0.24 -6.18 -0.39
C GLU A 15 1.14 -6.82 -0.13
N LEU A 16 1.65 -6.70 1.10
CA LEU A 16 2.91 -7.35 1.50
C LEU A 16 2.81 -8.87 1.45
N ALA A 17 1.70 -9.46 1.92
CA ALA A 17 1.48 -10.89 1.90
C ALA A 17 1.41 -11.43 0.47
N THR A 18 0.66 -10.76 -0.39
CA THR A 18 0.51 -11.09 -1.82
C THR A 18 1.86 -11.04 -2.52
N MET A 19 2.62 -9.96 -2.32
CA MET A 19 3.93 -9.81 -2.96
C MET A 19 4.95 -10.84 -2.43
N ARG A 20 4.92 -11.16 -1.13
CA ARG A 20 5.75 -12.23 -0.55
C ARG A 20 5.35 -13.61 -1.05
N ALA A 21 4.07 -13.85 -1.33
CA ALA A 21 3.60 -15.10 -1.93
C ALA A 21 4.12 -15.25 -3.36
N ALA A 22 3.98 -14.21 -4.18
CA ALA A 22 4.53 -14.18 -5.55
C ALA A 22 6.06 -14.39 -5.56
N ALA A 23 6.79 -13.70 -4.69
CA ALA A 23 8.23 -13.89 -4.57
C ALA A 23 8.60 -15.35 -4.20
N ARG A 24 7.84 -15.98 -3.31
CA ARG A 24 8.03 -17.39 -2.91
C ARG A 24 7.74 -18.36 -4.05
N GLU A 25 6.70 -18.12 -4.84
CA GLU A 25 6.37 -18.94 -6.02
C GLU A 25 7.55 -19.01 -6.99
N HIS A 26 8.24 -17.87 -7.19
CA HIS A 26 9.42 -17.79 -8.03
C HIS A 26 10.74 -18.16 -7.34
N LYS A 27 10.70 -18.56 -6.06
CA LYS A 27 11.90 -18.84 -5.23
C LYS A 27 12.87 -17.65 -5.13
N ILE A 28 12.35 -16.43 -5.15
CA ILE A 28 13.12 -15.18 -5.07
C ILE A 28 12.89 -14.54 -3.69
N GLY A 29 13.94 -13.97 -3.11
CA GLY A 29 13.79 -13.17 -1.89
C GLY A 29 12.93 -11.93 -2.15
N ALA A 30 11.95 -11.65 -1.27
CA ALA A 30 10.98 -10.58 -1.49
C ALA A 30 11.62 -9.22 -1.83
N GLY A 31 12.69 -8.82 -1.13
CA GLY A 31 13.43 -7.58 -1.42
C GLY A 31 14.00 -7.52 -2.85
N LEU A 32 14.55 -8.62 -3.33
CA LEU A 32 15.08 -8.71 -4.71
C LEU A 32 13.94 -8.70 -5.74
N PHE A 33 12.84 -9.37 -5.43
CA PHE A 33 11.64 -9.38 -6.25
C PHE A 33 11.06 -7.97 -6.44
N PHE A 34 10.86 -7.22 -5.34
CA PHE A 34 10.39 -5.83 -5.39
C PHE A 34 11.32 -4.94 -6.22
N ARG A 35 12.64 -5.06 -6.00
CA ARG A 35 13.63 -4.28 -6.74
C ARG A 35 13.56 -4.58 -8.24
N ALA A 36 13.44 -5.85 -8.62
CA ALA A 36 13.36 -6.24 -10.03
C ALA A 36 12.12 -5.64 -10.71
N LEU A 37 10.95 -5.68 -10.05
CA LEU A 37 9.72 -5.08 -10.57
C LEU A 37 9.85 -3.55 -10.72
N ALA A 38 10.38 -2.87 -9.72
CA ALA A 38 10.57 -1.42 -9.76
C ALA A 38 11.51 -1.00 -10.89
N MET A 39 12.63 -1.72 -11.06
CA MET A 39 13.58 -1.46 -12.14
C MET A 39 12.97 -1.77 -13.50
N HIS A 40 12.23 -2.87 -13.63
CA HIS A 40 11.56 -3.23 -14.88
C HIS A 40 10.59 -2.12 -15.31
N ALA A 41 9.68 -1.73 -14.42
CA ALA A 41 8.72 -0.65 -14.67
C ALA A 41 9.42 0.66 -15.08
N TYR A 42 10.50 1.04 -14.42
CA TYR A 42 11.28 2.23 -14.77
C TYR A 42 11.89 2.17 -16.18
N THR A 43 12.28 0.97 -16.63
CA THR A 43 12.90 0.77 -17.95
C THR A 43 11.92 0.55 -19.08
N THR A 44 10.68 0.11 -18.79
CA THR A 44 9.70 -0.27 -19.81
C THR A 44 8.56 0.71 -19.96
N LEU A 45 8.22 1.48 -18.92
CA LEU A 45 7.15 2.47 -18.99
C LEU A 45 7.68 3.79 -19.50
N THR A 46 6.93 4.41 -20.40
CA THR A 46 7.15 5.83 -20.76
C THR A 46 6.84 6.74 -19.55
N PRO A 47 7.35 7.98 -19.53
CA PRO A 47 7.04 8.93 -18.46
C PRO A 47 5.53 9.13 -18.22
N ASP A 48 4.73 9.15 -19.29
CA ASP A 48 3.28 9.35 -19.21
C ASP A 48 2.56 8.11 -18.66
N GLU A 49 2.99 6.90 -19.03
CA GLU A 49 2.45 5.66 -18.47
C GLU A 49 2.81 5.50 -17.00
N LEU A 50 4.06 5.79 -16.64
CA LEU A 50 4.51 5.77 -15.26
C LEU A 50 3.69 6.76 -14.42
N LYS A 51 3.45 7.97 -14.94
CA LYS A 51 2.60 8.96 -14.28
C LYS A 51 1.17 8.45 -14.07
N LYS A 52 0.55 7.85 -15.09
CA LYS A 52 -0.79 7.28 -14.98
C LYS A 52 -0.87 6.19 -13.90
N VAL A 53 0.11 5.30 -13.85
CA VAL A 53 0.16 4.22 -12.84
C VAL A 53 0.29 4.81 -11.44
N VAL A 54 1.16 5.81 -11.24
CA VAL A 54 1.35 6.47 -9.94
C VAL A 54 0.11 7.24 -9.52
N ASP A 55 -0.54 7.97 -10.43
CA ASP A 55 -1.75 8.73 -10.13
C ASP A 55 -2.91 7.79 -9.76
N ALA A 56 -3.05 6.65 -10.45
CA ALA A 56 -4.04 5.63 -10.11
C ALA A 56 -3.79 5.04 -8.70
N GLU A 57 -2.54 4.71 -8.38
CA GLU A 57 -2.17 4.18 -7.05
C GLU A 57 -2.39 5.21 -5.95
N ARG A 58 -2.15 6.50 -6.25
CA ARG A 58 -2.42 7.60 -5.32
C ARG A 58 -3.92 7.74 -5.01
N GLU A 59 -4.78 7.59 -6.01
CA GLU A 59 -6.23 7.61 -5.76
C GLU A 59 -6.71 6.37 -5.02
N ALA A 60 -6.20 5.17 -5.35
CA ALA A 60 -6.49 3.95 -4.60
C ALA A 60 -6.05 4.05 -3.13
N SER A 61 -4.89 4.68 -2.87
CA SER A 61 -4.39 4.94 -1.52
C SER A 61 -5.30 5.91 -0.74
N LYS A 62 -5.79 6.97 -1.38
CA LYS A 62 -6.75 7.90 -0.76
C LYS A 62 -8.09 7.23 -0.45
N GLN A 63 -8.58 6.37 -1.34
CA GLN A 63 -9.80 5.60 -1.11
C GLN A 63 -9.65 4.69 0.12
N ARG A 64 -8.54 3.95 0.23
CA ARG A 64 -8.22 3.13 1.42
C ARG A 64 -8.18 3.94 2.71
N LEU A 65 -7.56 5.13 2.71
CA LEU A 65 -7.55 6.02 3.86
C LEU A 65 -8.96 6.53 4.23
N SER A 66 -9.79 6.82 3.23
CA SER A 66 -11.19 7.23 3.44
C SER A 66 -12.04 6.10 4.01
N ASP A 67 -11.87 4.88 3.51
CA ASP A 67 -12.62 3.70 3.95
C ASP A 67 -12.20 3.28 5.37
N GLY A 68 -10.89 3.23 5.65
CA GLY A 68 -10.39 3.01 7.00
C GLY A 68 -10.84 4.10 7.99
N ALA A 69 -10.90 5.37 7.56
CA ALA A 69 -11.45 6.46 8.37
C ALA A 69 -12.97 6.37 8.54
N ARG A 70 -13.69 5.71 7.64
CA ARG A 70 -15.14 5.45 7.74
C ARG A 70 -15.44 4.30 8.68
N GLU A 71 -14.66 3.22 8.59
CA GLU A 71 -14.72 2.05 9.46
C GLU A 71 -14.36 2.41 10.91
N ALA A 72 -13.26 3.15 11.11
CA ALA A 72 -12.91 3.67 12.43
C ALA A 72 -14.01 4.58 13.03
N ARG A 73 -14.73 5.33 12.19
CA ARG A 73 -15.89 6.14 12.62
C ARG A 73 -17.11 5.30 12.96
N SER A 74 -17.37 4.18 12.26
CA SER A 74 -18.49 3.29 12.60
C SER A 74 -18.25 2.55 13.92
N HIS A 75 -17.02 2.10 14.19
CA HIS A 75 -16.67 1.47 15.46
C HIS A 75 -16.77 2.43 16.65
N ARG A 76 -16.49 3.72 16.43
CA ARG A 76 -16.60 4.75 17.48
C ARG A 76 -18.05 5.07 17.88
N TRP A 77 -19.04 4.74 17.05
CA TRP A 77 -20.46 4.91 17.39
C TRP A 77 -21.02 3.67 18.09
N THR A 78 -20.57 2.46 17.73
CA THR A 78 -21.03 1.23 18.38
C THR A 78 -20.59 1.15 19.83
N ASP A 79 -19.36 1.54 20.17
CA ASP A 79 -18.89 1.54 21.57
C ASP A 79 -19.69 2.50 22.47
N LYS A 80 -20.22 3.61 21.92
CA LYS A 80 -20.97 4.60 22.71
C LYS A 80 -22.41 4.17 23.02
N LYS A 81 -22.92 3.11 22.39
CA LYS A 81 -24.27 2.60 22.66
C LYS A 81 -24.32 1.56 23.77
N ASP A 82 -23.19 0.93 24.10
CA ASP A 82 -23.12 -0.09 25.14
C ASP A 82 -22.77 0.50 26.52
N ASP A 83 -22.40 1.79 26.59
CA ASP A 83 -22.03 2.51 27.82
C ASP A 83 -23.20 3.29 28.49
N ASP A 84 -24.41 3.32 27.91
CA ASP A 84 -25.55 4.11 28.42
C ASP A 84 -26.71 3.24 29.00
N ASP A 85 -26.52 1.91 29.06
CA ASP A 85 -27.49 0.94 29.63
C ASP A 85 -26.92 0.15 30.84
N GLY A 86 -25.90 0.67 31.52
CA GLY A 86 -25.26 0.07 32.71
C GLY A 86 -25.50 0.81 34.02
#